data_AF-A0A6A4RGM3-F1
#
_entry.id   AF-A0A6A4RGM3-F1
#
_cell.length_a   1.000
_cell.length_b   1.000
_cell.length_c   1.000
_cell.angle_alpha   90.00
_cell.angle_beta   90.00
_cell.angle_gamma   90.00
#
_symmetry.space_group_name_H-M   'P 1'
#
loop_
_entity.id
_entity.type
_entity.pdbx_description
1 polymer ?
#
loop_
_entity_poly.entity_id
_entity_poly.type
_entity_poly.pdbx_seq_one_letter_code
_entity_poly.pdbx_strand_id
1 'polypeptide(L)'
;MSNQTTWHWVRHGPTHEKAFVGWRDVPADLSDTAQIERLTSHLPNDALLISSDLIRARATADAIAGSRTRLPDHPDLREFNFGDWDGKHFSDVAKTHPELSRAYWETPGDIAPPNGESWNAAALRVSRVVDTITAAHPGRHVIAVAHIGVILTQVQRGLSSTPEQALGHNIDNLSVSEIVLGSAGWKARHINQTP
;
A
#
# COMPACT_ATOMS: atom_id res chain seq x y z
N MET A 1 -7.67 20.67 -19.10
CA MET A 1 -7.16 19.36 -18.67
C MET A 1 -7.00 19.42 -17.17
N SER A 2 -7.48 18.42 -16.42
CA SER A 2 -7.32 18.42 -14.97
C SER A 2 -5.82 18.43 -14.65
N ASN A 3 -5.35 19.44 -13.92
CA ASN A 3 -3.93 19.58 -13.57
C ASN A 3 -3.55 18.69 -12.37
N GLN A 4 -4.28 17.59 -12.18
CA GLN A 4 -4.36 16.83 -10.96
C GLN A 4 -4.02 15.37 -11.23
N THR A 5 -3.02 14.85 -10.53
CA THR A 5 -2.67 13.43 -10.59
C THR A 5 -3.38 12.69 -9.47
N THR A 6 -4.11 11.64 -9.81
CA THR A 6 -4.90 10.84 -8.86
C THR A 6 -4.31 9.45 -8.72
N TRP A 7 -4.00 9.07 -7.49
CA TRP A 7 -3.55 7.72 -7.13
C TRP A 7 -4.70 6.92 -6.53
N HIS A 8 -4.97 5.77 -7.14
CA HIS A 8 -5.89 4.74 -6.66
C HIS A 8 -5.07 3.62 -6.04
N TRP A 9 -4.99 3.62 -4.71
CA TRP A 9 -4.25 2.63 -3.95
C TRP A 9 -5.10 1.41 -3.69
N VAL A 10 -4.68 0.28 -4.24
CA VAL A 10 -5.38 -1.01 -4.09
C VAL A 10 -4.56 -1.89 -3.16
N ARG A 11 -5.15 -2.38 -2.07
CA ARG A 11 -4.50 -3.44 -1.30
C ARG A 11 -4.61 -4.75 -2.05
N HIS A 12 -3.51 -5.50 -2.13
CA HIS A 12 -3.49 -6.83 -2.74
C HIS A 12 -4.59 -7.76 -2.18
N GLY A 13 -4.95 -8.81 -2.92
CA GLY A 13 -5.89 -9.85 -2.47
C GLY A 13 -5.44 -10.56 -1.18
N PRO A 14 -6.37 -11.15 -0.41
CA PRO A 14 -6.04 -11.77 0.86
C PRO A 14 -5.01 -12.90 0.71
N THR A 15 -4.10 -13.07 1.68
CA THR A 15 -3.11 -14.16 1.68
C THR A 15 -3.45 -15.26 2.70
N HIS A 16 -4.44 -15.02 3.57
CA HIS A 16 -4.86 -15.87 4.70
C HIS A 16 -3.80 -16.13 5.77
N GLU A 17 -2.65 -15.47 5.66
CA GLU A 17 -1.58 -15.50 6.65
C GLU A 17 -2.03 -14.82 7.94
N LYS A 18 -1.70 -15.45 9.07
CA LYS A 18 -1.97 -14.92 10.43
C LYS A 18 -0.71 -14.40 11.12
N ALA A 19 0.41 -14.42 10.41
CA ALA A 19 1.70 -13.91 10.85
C ALA A 19 1.98 -12.55 10.22
N PHE A 20 3.06 -11.90 10.64
CA PHE A 20 3.63 -10.81 9.87
C PHE A 20 3.94 -11.28 8.45
N VAL A 21 3.57 -10.46 7.48
CA VAL A 21 3.89 -10.64 6.07
C VAL A 21 4.53 -9.36 5.58
N GLY A 22 5.86 -9.33 5.65
CA GLY A 22 6.66 -8.21 5.16
C GLY A 22 7.08 -8.46 3.72
N TRP A 23 8.36 -8.75 3.54
CA TRP A 23 8.96 -9.01 2.23
C TRP A 23 8.97 -10.48 1.86
N ARG A 24 8.57 -11.37 2.77
CA ARG A 24 8.25 -12.76 2.44
C ARG A 24 7.23 -12.79 1.31
N ASP A 25 7.55 -13.56 0.29
CA ASP A 25 6.73 -13.64 -0.90
C ASP A 25 5.68 -14.74 -0.74
N VAL A 26 4.42 -14.32 -0.64
CA VAL A 26 3.28 -15.21 -0.39
C VAL A 26 2.19 -14.92 -1.43
N PRO A 27 1.50 -15.94 -1.96
CA PRO A 27 0.45 -15.75 -2.94
C PRO A 27 -0.80 -15.10 -2.35
N ALA A 28 -1.48 -14.30 -3.16
CA ALA A 28 -2.84 -13.88 -2.88
C ALA A 28 -3.84 -14.96 -3.33
N ASP A 29 -4.92 -15.10 -2.58
CA ASP A 29 -6.13 -15.77 -3.01
C ASP A 29 -6.99 -14.77 -3.80
N LEU A 30 -7.20 -15.11 -5.08
CA LEU A 30 -7.98 -14.32 -6.04
C LEU A 30 -9.16 -15.15 -6.59
N SER A 31 -9.62 -16.14 -5.82
CA SER A 31 -10.69 -17.05 -6.22
C SER A 31 -12.07 -16.38 -6.31
N ASP A 32 -12.30 -15.26 -5.61
CA ASP A 32 -13.51 -14.46 -5.75
C ASP A 32 -13.43 -13.58 -7.00
N THR A 33 -13.66 -14.19 -8.17
CA THR A 33 -13.60 -13.49 -9.46
C THR A 33 -14.64 -12.38 -9.57
N ALA A 34 -15.81 -12.52 -8.91
CA ALA A 34 -16.84 -11.50 -8.92
C ALA A 34 -16.39 -10.23 -8.18
N GLN A 35 -15.64 -10.36 -7.08
CA GLN A 35 -15.04 -9.22 -6.40
C GLN A 35 -13.95 -8.56 -7.25
N ILE A 36 -13.11 -9.35 -7.94
CA ILE A 36 -12.10 -8.82 -8.86
C ILE A 36 -12.75 -8.05 -10.01
N GLU A 37 -13.86 -8.53 -10.57
CA GLU A 37 -14.60 -7.84 -11.62
C GLU A 37 -15.20 -6.50 -11.14
N ARG A 38 -15.77 -6.46 -9.94
CA ARG A 38 -16.28 -5.21 -9.34
C ARG A 38 -15.17 -4.19 -9.11
N LEU A 39 -14.05 -4.63 -8.54
CA LEU A 39 -12.86 -3.79 -8.36
C LEU A 39 -12.34 -3.26 -9.70
N THR A 40 -12.23 -4.13 -10.71
CA THR A 40 -11.77 -3.74 -12.05
C THR A 40 -12.69 -2.70 -12.68
N SER A 41 -14.01 -2.84 -12.50
CA SER A 41 -15.03 -1.93 -13.02
C SER A 41 -15.08 -0.59 -12.28
N HIS A 42 -14.72 -0.58 -11.00
CA HIS A 42 -14.65 0.63 -10.18
C HIS A 42 -13.45 1.53 -10.55
N LEU A 43 -12.36 0.95 -11.02
CA LEU A 43 -11.12 1.66 -11.32
C LEU A 43 -11.12 2.29 -12.74
N PRO A 44 -10.44 3.43 -12.97
CA PRO A 44 -10.39 4.05 -14.30
C PRO A 44 -9.66 3.18 -15.34
N ASN A 45 -10.21 3.10 -16.55
CA ASN A 45 -9.71 2.23 -17.63
C ASN A 45 -8.46 2.75 -18.35
N ASP A 46 -8.21 4.06 -18.31
CA ASP A 46 -7.08 4.74 -18.97
C ASP A 46 -5.92 5.05 -18.01
N ALA A 47 -5.99 4.51 -16.79
CA ALA A 47 -4.97 4.66 -15.77
C ALA A 47 -3.68 3.93 -16.13
N LEU A 48 -2.57 4.49 -15.66
CA LEU A 48 -1.34 3.74 -15.51
C LEU A 48 -1.51 2.78 -14.34
N LEU A 49 -0.99 1.58 -14.45
CA LEU A 49 -1.16 0.56 -13.43
C LEU A 49 0.20 -0.02 -13.05
N ILE A 50 0.56 0.11 -11.78
CA ILE A 50 1.84 -0.32 -11.19
C ILE A 50 1.57 -1.21 -9.97
N SER A 51 2.51 -2.08 -9.63
CA SER A 51 2.42 -2.86 -8.41
C SER A 51 3.75 -2.98 -7.68
N SER A 52 3.67 -3.33 -6.40
CA SER A 52 4.78 -3.98 -5.71
C SER A 52 5.19 -5.25 -6.44
N ASP A 53 6.49 -5.54 -6.48
CA ASP A 53 7.01 -6.74 -7.12
C ASP A 53 6.74 -8.05 -6.36
N LEU A 54 6.27 -8.02 -5.11
CA LEU A 54 5.80 -9.22 -4.40
C LEU A 54 4.58 -9.85 -5.08
N ILE A 55 4.57 -11.19 -5.17
CA ILE A 55 3.64 -11.99 -5.97
C ILE A 55 2.17 -11.72 -5.65
N ARG A 56 1.81 -11.50 -4.38
CA ARG A 56 0.44 -11.11 -3.99
C ARG A 56 -0.04 -9.83 -4.66
N ALA A 57 0.83 -8.82 -4.73
CA ALA A 57 0.50 -7.54 -5.33
C ALA A 57 0.52 -7.64 -6.86
N ARG A 58 1.55 -8.26 -7.44
CA ARG A 58 1.67 -8.51 -8.88
C ARG A 58 0.47 -9.28 -9.42
N ALA A 59 0.14 -10.43 -8.83
CA ALA A 59 -0.97 -11.27 -9.27
C ALA A 59 -2.31 -10.54 -9.16
N THR A 60 -2.53 -9.77 -8.09
CA THR A 60 -3.74 -8.93 -7.96
C THR A 60 -3.79 -7.88 -9.07
N ALA A 61 -2.65 -7.28 -9.37
CA ALA A 61 -2.56 -6.25 -10.39
C ALA A 61 -2.78 -6.82 -11.80
N ASP A 62 -2.27 -8.01 -12.09
CA ASP A 62 -2.50 -8.74 -13.34
C ASP A 62 -3.99 -9.06 -13.51
N ALA A 63 -4.64 -9.50 -12.43
CA ALA A 63 -6.07 -9.83 -12.42
C ALA A 63 -6.96 -8.61 -12.72
N ILE A 64 -6.54 -7.40 -12.35
CA ILE A 64 -7.26 -6.15 -12.63
C ILE A 64 -6.69 -5.36 -13.83
N ALA A 65 -5.78 -5.93 -14.61
CA ALA A 65 -5.06 -5.17 -15.64
C ALA A 65 -5.97 -4.61 -16.73
N GLY A 66 -6.90 -5.42 -17.25
CA GLY A 66 -7.77 -5.03 -18.36
C GLY A 66 -6.98 -4.44 -19.54
N SER A 67 -7.41 -3.27 -20.04
CA SER A 67 -6.73 -2.53 -21.11
C SER A 67 -5.75 -1.46 -20.60
N ARG A 68 -5.46 -1.42 -19.30
CA ARG A 68 -4.65 -0.36 -18.69
C ARG A 68 -3.19 -0.48 -19.11
N THR A 69 -2.49 0.65 -19.16
CA THR A 69 -1.05 0.64 -19.44
C THR A 69 -0.29 0.14 -18.22
N ARG A 70 0.40 -1.00 -18.38
CA ARG A 70 1.15 -1.66 -17.33
C ARG A 70 2.56 -1.06 -17.20
N LEU A 71 2.84 -0.43 -16.07
CA LEU A 71 4.21 -0.03 -15.71
C LEU A 71 4.96 -1.24 -15.11
N PRO A 72 6.30 -1.29 -15.19
CA PRO A 72 7.09 -2.29 -14.48
C PRO A 72 6.79 -2.28 -12.98
N ASP A 73 6.78 -3.45 -12.36
CA ASP A 73 6.67 -3.55 -10.91
C ASP A 73 7.81 -2.83 -10.20
N HIS A 74 7.56 -2.33 -8.99
CA HIS A 74 8.51 -1.51 -8.27
C HIS A 74 8.82 -2.08 -6.88
N PRO A 75 10.09 -2.40 -6.56
CA PRO A 75 10.47 -2.96 -5.26
C PRO A 75 10.23 -1.97 -4.09
N ASP A 76 10.36 -0.66 -4.34
CA ASP A 76 10.04 0.35 -3.32
C ASP A 76 8.53 0.52 -3.04
N LEU A 77 7.65 -0.28 -3.67
CA LEU A 77 6.24 -0.41 -3.28
C LEU A 77 5.96 -1.63 -2.38
N ARG A 78 6.99 -2.43 -2.04
CA ARG A 78 6.88 -3.53 -1.07
C ARG A 78 6.36 -3.07 0.27
N GLU A 79 5.68 -3.98 0.97
CA GLU A 79 5.23 -3.80 2.36
C GLU A 79 6.40 -3.37 3.26
N PHE A 80 6.09 -2.96 4.48
CA PHE A 80 7.10 -2.76 5.50
C PHE A 80 7.99 -4.01 5.63
N ASN A 81 9.31 -3.79 5.60
CA ASN A 81 10.29 -4.79 5.94
C ASN A 81 10.21 -5.05 7.44
N PHE A 82 9.57 -6.15 7.82
CA PHE A 82 9.47 -6.55 9.21
C PHE A 82 10.73 -7.25 9.74
N GLY A 83 11.77 -7.43 8.92
CA GLY A 83 13.04 -8.01 9.33
C GLY A 83 12.85 -9.34 10.05
N ASP A 84 13.40 -9.44 11.26
CA ASP A 84 13.34 -10.64 12.10
C ASP A 84 11.92 -11.01 12.56
N TRP A 85 10.92 -10.14 12.36
CA TRP A 85 9.52 -10.43 12.67
C TRP A 85 8.76 -11.08 11.50
N ASP A 86 9.26 -10.99 10.27
CA ASP A 86 8.56 -11.53 9.10
C ASP A 86 8.33 -13.04 9.23
N GLY A 87 7.10 -13.50 8.96
CA GLY A 87 6.69 -14.89 9.15
C GLY A 87 6.44 -15.31 10.61
N LYS A 88 6.66 -14.45 11.61
CA LYS A 88 6.34 -14.75 13.01
C LYS A 88 4.93 -14.31 13.36
N HIS A 89 4.29 -15.05 14.26
CA HIS A 89 3.02 -14.64 14.83
C HIS A 89 3.22 -13.47 15.80
N PHE A 90 2.25 -12.54 15.84
CA PHE A 90 2.29 -11.35 16.68
C PHE A 90 2.54 -11.67 18.16
N SER A 91 1.95 -12.75 18.67
CA SER A 91 2.15 -13.18 20.06
C SER A 91 3.59 -13.59 20.37
N ASP A 92 4.31 -14.15 19.40
CA ASP A 92 5.68 -14.63 19.63
C ASP A 92 6.68 -13.50 19.52
N VAL A 93 6.40 -12.52 18.65
CA VAL A 93 7.09 -11.24 18.64
C VAL A 93 6.87 -10.51 19.97
N ALA A 94 5.63 -10.44 20.48
CA ALA A 94 5.34 -9.79 21.75
C ALA A 94 6.00 -10.48 22.97
N LYS A 95 6.24 -11.79 22.92
CA LYS A 95 7.00 -12.51 23.96
C LYS A 95 8.49 -12.20 23.92
N THR A 96 9.06 -12.10 22.70
CA THR A 96 10.51 -11.94 22.51
C THR A 96 10.96 -10.47 22.54
N HIS A 97 10.08 -9.55 22.15
CA HIS A 97 10.35 -8.12 22.03
C HIS A 97 9.19 -7.27 22.60
N PRO A 98 8.76 -7.47 23.86
CA PRO A 98 7.51 -6.90 24.40
C PRO A 98 7.45 -5.36 24.35
N GLU A 99 8.55 -4.69 24.64
CA GLU A 99 8.61 -3.22 24.64
C GLU A 99 8.70 -2.68 23.22
N LEU A 100 9.58 -3.27 22.40
CA LEU A 100 9.81 -2.84 21.04
C LEU A 100 8.58 -3.07 20.15
N SER A 101 7.92 -4.23 20.25
CA SER A 101 6.73 -4.52 19.45
C SER A 101 5.57 -3.58 19.77
N ARG A 102 5.42 -3.20 21.04
CA ARG A 102 4.44 -2.23 21.48
C ARG A 102 4.78 -0.83 20.97
N ALA A 103 6.02 -0.38 21.18
CA ALA A 103 6.46 0.94 20.76
C ALA A 103 6.39 1.12 19.23
N TYR A 104 6.63 0.06 18.45
CA TYR A 104 6.52 0.11 16.99
C TYR A 104 5.13 0.51 16.50
N TRP A 105 4.06 0.09 17.20
CA TRP A 105 2.67 0.39 16.82
C TRP A 105 2.07 1.59 17.57
N GLU A 106 2.45 1.81 18.83
CA GLU A 106 1.92 2.91 19.65
C GLU A 106 2.66 4.23 19.42
N THR A 107 3.93 4.16 19.01
CA THR A 107 4.76 5.34 18.72
C THR A 107 5.43 5.21 17.34
N PRO A 108 4.63 5.05 16.26
CA PRO A 108 5.15 4.92 14.91
C PRO A 108 5.98 6.15 14.52
N GLY A 109 7.13 5.90 13.90
CA GLY A 109 8.09 6.93 13.53
C GLY A 109 9.40 6.27 13.10
N ASP A 110 10.43 6.42 13.93
CA ASP A 110 11.78 5.89 13.66
C ASP A 110 12.06 4.52 14.31
N ILE A 111 11.11 3.99 15.08
CA ILE A 111 11.22 2.66 15.66
C ILE A 111 11.10 1.61 14.55
N ALA A 112 12.00 0.64 14.55
CA ALA A 112 12.05 -0.45 13.57
C ALA A 112 12.20 -1.81 14.25
N PRO A 113 11.67 -2.89 13.66
CA PRO A 113 12.02 -4.24 14.09
C PRO A 113 13.49 -4.52 13.74
N PRO A 114 14.14 -5.49 14.42
CA PRO A 114 15.51 -5.87 14.09
C PRO A 114 15.63 -6.28 12.61
N ASN A 115 16.63 -5.73 11.92
CA ASN A 115 16.88 -5.92 10.48
C ASN A 115 15.70 -5.53 9.55
N GLY A 116 14.76 -4.72 10.04
CA GLY A 116 13.64 -4.22 9.26
C GLY A 116 13.66 -2.71 9.07
N GLU A 117 12.49 -2.14 8.81
CA GLU A 117 12.34 -0.70 8.57
C GLU A 117 11.31 -0.05 9.49
N SER A 118 11.54 1.24 9.76
CA SER A 118 10.62 2.09 10.50
C SER A 118 9.52 2.64 9.59
N TRP A 119 8.49 3.20 10.20
CA TRP A 119 7.44 3.92 9.48
C TRP A 119 8.03 5.03 8.59
N ASN A 120 8.90 5.87 9.15
CA ASN A 120 9.50 6.99 8.42
C ASN A 120 10.37 6.53 7.25
N ALA A 121 11.11 5.43 7.42
CA ALA A 121 11.91 4.84 6.35
C ALA A 121 11.03 4.34 5.19
N ALA A 122 9.95 3.62 5.51
CA ALA A 122 9.00 3.15 4.51
C ALA A 122 8.26 4.31 3.82
N ALA A 123 7.79 5.30 4.58
CA ALA A 123 7.09 6.46 4.04
C ALA A 123 7.97 7.26 3.06
N LEU A 124 9.25 7.45 3.40
CA LEU A 124 10.21 8.11 2.52
C LEU A 124 10.46 7.28 1.25
N ARG A 125 10.67 5.97 1.40
CA ARG A 125 10.87 5.03 0.29
C ARG A 125 9.71 5.07 -0.71
N VAL A 126 8.48 4.93 -0.22
CA VAL A 126 7.27 4.94 -1.06
C VAL A 126 7.04 6.31 -1.69
N SER A 127 7.23 7.40 -0.95
CA SER A 127 6.99 8.75 -1.46
C SER A 127 7.92 9.10 -2.63
N ARG A 128 9.16 8.60 -2.65
CA ARG A 128 10.06 8.78 -3.81
C ARG A 128 9.49 8.16 -5.10
N VAL A 129 8.89 6.98 -5.01
CA VAL A 129 8.23 6.33 -6.16
C VAL A 129 7.05 7.15 -6.63
N VAL A 130 6.20 7.56 -5.69
CA VAL A 130 5.01 8.37 -5.95
C VAL A 130 5.37 9.69 -6.62
N ASP A 131 6.39 10.39 -6.11
CA ASP A 131 6.83 11.68 -6.64
C ASP A 131 7.43 11.53 -8.04
N THR A 132 8.25 10.49 -8.26
CA THR A 132 8.85 10.21 -9.56
C THR A 132 7.79 9.93 -10.62
N ILE A 133 6.83 9.05 -10.32
CA ILE A 133 5.76 8.68 -11.25
C ILE A 133 4.82 9.85 -11.49
N THR A 134 4.50 10.61 -10.44
CA THR A 134 3.64 11.80 -10.56
C THR A 134 4.27 12.87 -11.43
N ALA A 135 5.58 13.12 -11.28
CA ALA A 135 6.32 14.06 -12.11
C ALA A 135 6.43 13.61 -13.58
N ALA A 136 6.59 12.31 -13.82
CA ALA A 136 6.66 11.74 -15.17
C ALA A 136 5.30 11.72 -15.89
N HIS A 137 4.20 11.68 -15.13
CA HIS A 137 2.84 11.52 -15.65
C HIS A 137 1.85 12.53 -15.03
N PRO A 138 2.06 13.84 -15.25
CA PRO A 138 1.20 14.87 -14.67
C PRO A 138 -0.23 14.76 -15.22
N GLY A 139 -1.22 14.93 -14.34
CA GLY A 139 -2.64 14.93 -14.72
C GLY A 139 -3.23 13.54 -15.01
N ARG A 140 -2.48 12.46 -14.76
CA ARG A 140 -2.91 11.08 -15.02
C ARG A 140 -3.55 10.43 -13.79
N HIS A 141 -4.35 9.40 -14.04
CA HIS A 141 -4.71 8.41 -13.04
C HIS A 141 -3.63 7.34 -12.97
N VAL A 142 -3.25 6.99 -11.74
CA VAL A 142 -2.31 5.90 -11.44
C VAL A 142 -3.00 4.96 -10.47
N ILE A 143 -3.04 3.67 -10.79
CA ILE A 143 -3.47 2.62 -9.87
C ILE A 143 -2.21 1.94 -9.35
N ALA A 144 -2.06 1.87 -8.03
CA ALA A 144 -0.94 1.22 -7.38
C ALA A 144 -1.45 0.07 -6.52
N VAL A 145 -1.10 -1.16 -6.90
CA VAL A 145 -1.42 -2.35 -6.10
C VAL A 145 -0.29 -2.60 -5.11
N ALA A 146 -0.58 -2.44 -3.83
CA ALA A 146 0.39 -2.44 -2.75
C ALA A 146 -0.18 -3.10 -1.48
N HIS A 147 0.34 -2.70 -0.32
CA HIS A 147 0.14 -3.37 0.97
C HIS A 147 -0.36 -2.36 2.01
N ILE A 148 -0.87 -2.85 3.14
CA ILE A 148 -1.54 -1.99 4.12
C ILE A 148 -0.60 -0.90 4.65
N GLY A 149 0.61 -1.24 5.08
CA GLY A 149 1.56 -0.26 5.63
C GLY A 149 1.91 0.81 4.59
N VAL A 150 2.23 0.38 3.37
CA VAL A 150 2.52 1.27 2.23
C VAL A 150 1.38 2.25 1.95
N ILE A 151 0.14 1.75 1.87
CA ILE A 151 -1.02 2.58 1.58
C ILE A 151 -1.26 3.57 2.72
N LEU A 152 -1.10 3.14 3.97
CA LEU A 152 -1.25 4.02 5.13
C LEU A 152 -0.22 5.17 5.16
N THR A 153 1.02 4.96 4.67
CA THR A 153 1.97 6.09 4.52
C THR A 153 1.46 7.16 3.54
N GLN A 154 0.69 6.76 2.54
CA GLN A 154 0.13 7.68 1.54
C GLN A 154 -1.19 8.29 2.01
N VAL A 155 -1.97 7.57 2.82
CA VAL A 155 -3.08 8.14 3.59
C VAL A 155 -2.57 9.23 4.53
N GLN A 156 -1.50 8.98 5.28
CA GLN A 156 -0.86 9.99 6.14
C GLN A 156 -0.51 11.24 5.33
N ARG A 157 0.15 11.05 4.19
CA ARG A 157 0.53 12.13 3.28
C ARG A 157 -0.68 12.91 2.78
N GLY A 158 -1.76 12.22 2.39
CA GLY A 158 -2.99 12.83 1.89
C GLY A 158 -3.83 13.53 2.96
N LEU A 159 -3.73 13.12 4.22
CA LEU A 159 -4.43 13.75 5.35
C LEU A 159 -3.60 14.82 6.05
N SER A 160 -2.30 14.92 5.76
CA SER A 160 -1.34 15.71 6.54
C SER A 160 -1.40 15.37 8.04
N SER A 161 -1.57 14.07 8.34
CA SER A 161 -1.76 13.55 9.70
C SER A 161 -0.47 12.99 10.30
N THR A 162 -0.52 12.62 11.58
CA THR A 162 0.56 11.85 12.21
C THR A 162 0.55 10.39 11.74
N PRO A 163 1.67 9.66 11.84
CA PRO A 163 1.71 8.22 11.61
C PRO A 163 0.69 7.43 12.45
N GLU A 164 0.53 7.82 13.72
CA GLU A 164 -0.44 7.22 14.65
C GLU A 164 -1.89 7.39 14.15
N GLN A 165 -2.25 8.58 13.70
CA GLN A 165 -3.57 8.84 13.12
C GLN A 165 -3.80 8.01 11.85
N ALA A 166 -2.76 7.87 11.01
CA ALA A 166 -2.85 7.05 9.80
C ALA A 166 -3.06 5.57 10.12
N LEU A 167 -2.35 5.01 11.11
CA LEU A 167 -2.53 3.62 11.57
C LEU A 167 -3.97 3.28 12.00
N GLY A 168 -4.74 4.28 12.44
CA GLY A 168 -6.15 4.09 12.84
C GLY A 168 -7.11 3.84 11.67
N HIS A 169 -6.67 3.97 10.42
CA HIS A 169 -7.51 3.70 9.25
C HIS A 169 -7.50 2.22 8.86
N ASN A 170 -8.68 1.70 8.53
CA ASN A 170 -8.80 0.40 7.87
C ASN A 170 -8.31 0.50 6.43
N ILE A 171 -7.70 -0.57 5.92
CA ILE A 171 -7.37 -0.77 4.51
C ILE A 171 -7.59 -2.25 4.23
N ASP A 172 -8.80 -2.62 3.84
CA ASP A 172 -9.21 -4.01 3.58
C ASP A 172 -8.55 -4.53 2.30
N ASN A 173 -8.36 -5.85 2.20
CA ASN A 173 -7.87 -6.46 0.96
C ASN A 173 -8.84 -6.11 -0.19
N LEU A 174 -8.30 -5.78 -1.37
CA LEU A 174 -9.05 -5.35 -2.55
C LEU A 174 -9.83 -4.03 -2.38
N SER A 175 -9.64 -3.31 -1.27
CA SER A 175 -10.15 -1.95 -1.11
C SER A 175 -9.36 -0.94 -1.95
N VAL A 176 -9.97 0.22 -2.20
CA VAL A 176 -9.41 1.36 -2.93
C VAL A 176 -9.34 2.57 -2.01
N SER A 177 -8.18 3.22 -1.96
CA SER A 177 -8.01 4.55 -1.35
C SER A 177 -7.54 5.55 -2.40
N GLU A 178 -8.23 6.68 -2.53
CA GLU A 178 -7.93 7.72 -3.50
C GLU A 178 -7.14 8.86 -2.85
N ILE A 179 -5.89 9.06 -3.27
CA ILE A 179 -5.00 10.13 -2.81
C ILE A 179 -4.59 10.97 -4.02
N VAL A 180 -4.68 12.30 -3.89
CA VAL A 180 -4.66 13.17 -5.06
C VAL A 180 -3.72 14.36 -4.87
N LEU A 181 -2.86 14.60 -5.86
CA LEU A 181 -2.01 15.79 -5.91
C LEU A 181 -2.68 16.87 -6.76
N GLY A 182 -3.15 17.94 -6.12
CA GLY A 182 -3.64 19.15 -6.77
C GLY A 182 -2.74 20.37 -6.51
N SER A 183 -3.23 21.56 -6.85
CA SER A 183 -2.50 22.82 -6.64
C SER A 183 -2.21 23.15 -5.17
N ALA A 184 -3.05 22.67 -4.25
CA ALA A 184 -2.88 22.85 -2.80
C ALA A 184 -2.05 21.73 -2.14
N GLY A 185 -1.46 20.82 -2.93
CA GLY A 185 -0.73 19.66 -2.43
C GLY A 185 -1.57 18.38 -2.42
N TRP A 186 -1.14 17.43 -1.59
CA TRP A 186 -1.75 16.10 -1.47
C TRP A 186 -3.03 16.14 -0.65
N LYS A 187 -4.05 15.40 -1.10
CA LYS A 187 -5.33 15.26 -0.39
C LYS A 187 -5.86 13.83 -0.51
N ALA A 188 -6.22 13.21 0.62
CA ALA A 188 -7.01 12.00 0.62
C ALA A 188 -8.48 12.34 0.32
N ARG A 189 -9.08 11.66 -0.65
CA ARG A 189 -10.50 11.82 -1.01
C ARG A 189 -11.37 10.70 -0.48
N HIS A 190 -10.90 9.49 -0.66
CA HIS A 190 -11.57 8.27 -0.22
C HIS A 190 -10.53 7.36 0.42
N ILE A 191 -10.91 6.69 1.50
CA ILE A 191 -10.06 5.74 2.20
C ILE A 191 -10.91 4.48 2.37
N ASN A 192 -10.35 3.33 1.99
CA ASN A 192 -10.95 2.02 2.20
C ASN A 192 -12.34 1.81 1.55
N GLN A 193 -12.52 2.21 0.30
CA GLN A 193 -13.72 1.85 -0.44
C GLN A 193 -13.63 0.38 -0.87
N THR A 194 -14.66 -0.41 -0.61
CA THR A 194 -14.76 -1.83 -1.01
C THR A 194 -15.79 -1.99 -2.13
N PRO A 195 -15.37 -2.07 -3.40
CA PRO A 195 -16.28 -2.14 -4.54
C PRO A 195 -17.04 -3.47 -4.68
#